data_AF-A0A2F0AD07-F1
#
_entry.id   AF-A0A2F0AD07-F1
#
_cell.length_a   1.000
_cell.length_b   1.000
_cell.length_c   1.000
_cell.angle_alpha   90.00
_cell.angle_beta   90.00
_cell.angle_gamma   90.00
#
_symmetry.space_group_name_H-M   'P 1'
#
loop_
_entity.id
_entity.type
_entity.pdbx_description
1 polymer ?
#
loop_
_entity_poly.entity_id
_entity_poly.type
_entity_poly.pdbx_seq_one_letter_code
_entity_poly.pdbx_strand_id
1 'polypeptide(L)'
;AILIQSANFEQSEDLAQLIQEEVSKTTSKNLNRGVKQAGFQVLWGATMPNVLVEVGFITNNGELKNLTSSKYQEKIAKGIASAIMKYKNKHEKHIFE
;
A
#
# COMPACT_ATOMS: atom_id res chain seq x y z
N ALA A 1 -7.62 21.28 11.05
CA ALA A 1 -6.83 21.02 9.82
C ALA A 1 -5.56 20.23 10.14
N ILE A 2 -4.61 20.78 10.91
CA ILE A 2 -3.33 20.13 11.24
C ILE A 2 -3.53 18.78 11.97
N LEU A 3 -4.43 18.71 12.96
CA LEU A 3 -4.71 17.47 13.70
C LEU A 3 -5.33 16.35 12.83
N ILE A 4 -6.16 16.71 11.84
CA ILE A 4 -6.76 15.75 10.91
C ILE A 4 -5.68 15.24 9.94
N GLN A 5 -4.79 16.14 9.49
CA GLN A 5 -3.69 15.77 8.63
C GLN A 5 -2.68 14.87 9.33
N SER A 6 -2.39 15.09 10.62
CA SER A 6 -1.52 14.21 11.41
C SER A 6 -2.17 12.85 11.71
N ALA A 7 -3.48 12.79 11.98
CA ALA A 7 -4.17 11.51 12.18
C ALA A 7 -4.25 10.69 10.88
N ASN A 8 -4.54 11.33 9.76
CA ASN A 8 -4.54 10.69 8.45
C ASN A 8 -3.15 10.21 8.05
N PHE A 9 -2.09 10.88 8.52
CA PHE A 9 -0.71 10.50 8.26
C PHE A 9 -0.35 9.17 8.93
N GLU A 10 -0.63 9.02 10.23
CA GLU A 10 -0.40 7.77 10.96
C GLU A 10 -1.22 6.62 10.37
N GLN A 11 -2.48 6.88 10.02
CA GLN A 11 -3.33 5.91 9.34
C GLN A 11 -2.84 5.54 7.94
N SER A 12 -2.27 6.50 7.18
CA SER A 12 -1.67 6.24 5.88
C SER A 12 -0.41 5.39 5.99
N GLU A 13 0.40 5.61 7.04
CA GLU A 13 1.59 4.81 7.32
C GLU A 13 1.22 3.36 7.68
N ASP A 14 0.22 3.15 8.54
CA ASP A 14 -0.30 1.82 8.86
C ASP A 14 -0.84 1.10 7.62
N LEU A 15 -1.63 1.80 6.79
CA LEU A 15 -2.13 1.26 5.54
C LEU A 15 -0.99 0.88 4.58
N ALA A 16 0.02 1.74 4.44
CA ALA A 16 1.19 1.49 3.59
C ALA A 16 1.97 0.26 4.07
N GLN A 17 2.15 0.12 5.38
CA GLN A 17 2.84 -1.03 5.96
C GLN A 17 2.07 -2.34 5.71
N LEU A 18 0.76 -2.35 5.92
CA LEU A 18 -0.08 -3.51 5.63
C LEU A 18 -0.01 -3.91 4.15
N ILE A 19 -0.07 -2.93 3.24
CA ILE A 19 0.05 -3.20 1.80
C ILE A 19 1.43 -3.80 1.48
N GLN A 20 2.51 -3.20 2.00
CA GLN A 20 3.86 -3.69 1.79
C GLN A 20 4.01 -5.14 2.25
N GLU A 21 3.49 -5.47 3.43
CA GLU A 21 3.55 -6.83 3.99
C GLU A 21 2.75 -7.84 3.16
N GLU A 22 1.50 -7.53 2.79
CA GLU A 22 0.64 -8.45 2.06
C GLU A 22 1.08 -8.66 0.60
N VAL A 23 1.54 -7.59 -0.07
CA VAL A 23 2.09 -7.72 -1.42
C VAL A 23 3.37 -8.57 -1.38
N SER A 24 4.27 -8.34 -0.42
CA SER A 24 5.52 -9.12 -0.31
C SER A 24 5.28 -10.61 -0.08
N LYS A 25 4.19 -10.98 0.61
CA LYS A 25 3.78 -12.38 0.82
C LYS A 25 3.33 -13.06 -0.48
N THR A 26 2.77 -12.31 -1.43
CA THR A 26 2.16 -12.87 -2.66
C THR A 26 3.11 -12.86 -3.86
N THR A 27 4.03 -11.89 -3.95
CA THR A 27 4.91 -11.65 -5.12
C THR A 27 6.37 -12.09 -4.94
N SER A 28 6.80 -12.37 -3.69
CA SER A 28 8.17 -12.73 -3.22
C SER A 28 8.82 -11.60 -2.41
N LYS A 29 9.61 -11.95 -1.37
CA LYS A 29 10.27 -11.00 -0.44
C LYS A 29 11.11 -9.89 -1.11
N ASN A 30 11.60 -10.12 -2.32
CA ASN A 30 12.46 -9.18 -3.05
C ASN A 30 11.74 -7.88 -3.46
N LEU A 31 10.41 -7.80 -3.32
CA LEU A 31 9.64 -6.57 -3.54
C LEU A 31 9.55 -5.67 -2.30
N ASN A 32 10.12 -6.06 -1.16
CA ASN A 32 10.08 -5.23 0.04
C ASN A 32 11.10 -4.10 0.00
N ARG A 33 10.62 -2.89 -0.30
CA ARG A 33 11.42 -1.66 -0.40
C ARG A 33 11.13 -0.66 0.73
N GLY A 34 10.29 -1.06 1.68
CA GLY A 34 9.86 -0.26 2.81
C GLY A 34 8.83 0.81 2.45
N VAL A 35 8.21 1.36 3.48
CA VAL A 35 7.34 2.53 3.38
C VAL A 35 8.22 3.77 3.31
N LYS A 36 7.90 4.67 2.37
CA LYS A 36 8.64 5.93 2.16
C LYS A 36 7.67 7.09 2.11
N GLN A 37 8.12 8.21 2.65
CA GLN A 37 7.39 9.47 2.59
C GLN A 37 7.93 10.34 1.46
N ALA A 38 7.03 10.87 0.65
CA ALA A 38 7.37 11.75 -0.46
C ALA A 38 6.22 12.73 -0.71
N GLY A 39 6.57 13.96 -1.12
CA GLY A 39 5.62 15.03 -1.42
C GLY A 39 4.95 14.88 -2.79
N PHE A 40 4.36 13.72 -3.07
CA PHE A 40 3.63 13.51 -4.32
C PHE A 40 2.30 14.26 -4.29
N GLN A 41 1.98 14.97 -5.39
CA GLN A 41 0.74 15.77 -5.51
C GLN A 41 -0.52 14.95 -5.23
N VAL A 42 -0.54 13.67 -5.64
CA VAL A 42 -1.69 12.77 -5.44
C VAL A 42 -1.96 12.40 -3.98
N LEU A 43 -0.96 12.61 -3.09
CA LEU A 43 -1.08 12.38 -1.65
C LEU A 43 -1.41 13.68 -0.90
N TRP A 44 -1.39 14.83 -1.58
CA TRP A 44 -1.60 16.12 -0.95
C TRP A 44 -3.08 16.48 -0.85
N GLY A 45 -3.49 17.02 0.30
CA GLY A 45 -4.86 17.50 0.52
C GLY A 45 -5.91 16.41 0.74
N ALA A 46 -5.52 15.15 0.76
CA ALA A 46 -6.43 14.04 1.05
C ALA A 46 -6.94 14.08 2.50
N THR A 47 -8.25 14.04 2.66
CA THR A 47 -8.94 14.07 3.96
C THR A 47 -9.15 12.68 4.56
N MET A 48 -8.52 11.66 3.96
CA MET A 48 -8.56 10.25 4.34
C MET A 48 -7.16 9.63 4.21
N PRO A 49 -6.94 8.44 4.78
CA PRO A 49 -5.72 7.68 4.56
C PRO A 49 -5.48 7.41 3.08
N ASN A 50 -4.27 7.68 2.59
CA ASN A 50 -3.92 7.58 1.18
C ASN A 50 -2.47 7.14 1.01
N VAL A 51 -2.22 6.32 -0.01
CA VAL A 51 -0.90 5.73 -0.27
C VAL A 51 -0.68 5.61 -1.78
N LEU A 52 0.58 5.76 -2.20
CA LEU A 52 1.02 5.45 -3.56
C LEU A 52 1.84 4.16 -3.50
N VAL A 53 1.47 3.17 -4.32
CA VAL A 53 2.11 1.85 -4.33
C VAL A 53 2.92 1.68 -5.61
N GLU A 54 4.24 1.58 -5.46
CA GLU A 54 5.14 1.21 -6.55
C GLU A 54 5.26 -0.32 -6.62
N VAL A 55 4.71 -0.92 -7.68
CA VAL A 55 4.61 -2.39 -7.82
C VAL A 55 5.82 -3.03 -8.53
N GLY A 56 6.75 -2.21 -9.03
CA GLY A 56 7.97 -2.65 -9.69
C GLY A 56 8.51 -1.61 -10.68
N PHE A 57 9.70 -1.87 -11.23
CA PHE A 57 10.39 -1.01 -12.19
C PHE A 57 10.27 -1.54 -13.62
N ILE A 58 9.59 -0.79 -14.49
CA ILE A 58 9.50 -1.11 -15.93
C ILE A 58 10.87 -1.03 -16.62
N THR A 59 11.79 -0.23 -16.09
CA THR A 59 13.17 -0.11 -16.57
C THR A 59 14.03 -1.35 -16.27
N ASN A 60 13.59 -2.23 -15.37
CA ASN A 60 14.26 -3.49 -15.09
C ASN A 60 13.61 -4.61 -15.91
N ASN A 61 14.36 -5.19 -16.86
CA ASN A 61 13.85 -6.25 -17.74
C ASN A 61 13.33 -7.50 -16.98
N GLY A 62 13.86 -7.80 -15.79
CA GLY A 62 13.40 -8.89 -14.95
C GLY A 62 12.04 -8.59 -14.31
N GLU A 63 11.88 -7.38 -13.76
CA GLU A 63 10.60 -6.94 -13.18
C GLU A 63 9.54 -6.69 -14.25
N LEU A 64 9.91 -6.15 -15.42
CA LEU A 64 8.99 -5.92 -16.53
C LEU A 64 8.26 -7.19 -16.96
N LYS A 65 8.98 -8.32 -17.08
CA LYS A 65 8.37 -9.63 -17.40
C LYS A 65 7.28 -10.01 -16.40
N ASN A 66 7.55 -9.80 -15.11
CA ASN A 66 6.56 -10.04 -14.06
C ASN A 66 5.40 -9.04 -14.17
N LEU A 67 5.67 -7.75 -14.35
CA LEU A 67 4.63 -6.71 -14.46
C LEU A 67 3.68 -6.92 -15.64
N THR A 68 4.15 -7.54 -16.74
CA THR A 68 3.32 -7.90 -17.89
C THR A 68 2.54 -9.22 -17.72
N SER A 69 2.82 -10.00 -16.68
CA SER A 69 2.17 -11.29 -16.44
C SER A 69 0.86 -11.13 -15.67
N SER A 70 -0.25 -11.59 -16.25
CA SER A 70 -1.57 -11.57 -15.58
C SER A 70 -1.55 -12.28 -14.23
N LYS A 71 -0.82 -13.40 -14.11
CA LYS A 71 -0.67 -14.14 -12.84
C LYS A 71 0.03 -13.32 -11.76
N TYR A 72 1.01 -12.49 -12.14
CA TYR A 72 1.73 -11.64 -11.21
C TYR A 72 0.90 -10.42 -10.82
N GLN A 73 0.20 -9.80 -11.78
CA GLN A 73 -0.76 -8.73 -11.51
C GLN A 73 -1.86 -9.18 -10.55
N GLU A 74 -2.39 -10.40 -10.72
CA GLU A 74 -3.38 -10.97 -9.82
C GLU A 74 -2.84 -11.16 -8.39
N LYS A 75 -1.58 -11.56 -8.24
CA LYS A 75 -0.91 -11.67 -6.93
C LYS A 75 -0.85 -10.30 -6.24
N ILE A 76 -0.39 -9.27 -6.94
CA ILE A 76 -0.34 -7.89 -6.42
C ILE A 76 -1.74 -7.43 -6.00
N ALA A 77 -2.73 -7.59 -6.89
CA ALA A 77 -4.11 -7.17 -6.63
C ALA A 77 -4.69 -7.87 -5.39
N LYS A 78 -4.46 -9.18 -5.24
CA LYS A 78 -4.85 -9.95 -4.04
C LYS A 78 -4.15 -9.45 -2.78
N GLY A 79 -2.86 -9.13 -2.85
CA GLY A 79 -2.11 -8.55 -1.74
C GLY A 79 -2.70 -7.21 -1.28
N ILE A 80 -2.95 -6.29 -2.22
CA ILE A 80 -3.56 -4.99 -1.93
C ILE A 80 -4.96 -5.15 -1.35
N ALA A 81 -5.82 -5.99 -1.96
CA ALA A 81 -7.16 -6.24 -1.46
C ALA A 81 -7.16 -6.82 -0.03
N SER A 82 -6.26 -7.76 0.25
CA SER A 82 -6.10 -8.35 1.59
C SER A 82 -5.66 -7.31 2.61
N ALA A 83 -4.75 -6.41 2.25
CA ALA A 83 -4.30 -5.32 3.12
C ALA A 83 -5.42 -4.33 3.43
N ILE A 84 -6.22 -3.95 2.43
CA ILE A 84 -7.38 -3.06 2.62
C ILE A 84 -8.39 -3.70 3.58
N MET A 85 -8.69 -4.99 3.41
CA MET A 85 -9.59 -5.71 4.32
C MET A 85 -9.05 -5.78 5.75
N LYS A 86 -7.73 -6.00 5.91
CA LYS A 86 -7.08 -5.99 7.24
C LYS A 86 -7.12 -4.61 7.88
N TYR A 87 -6.81 -3.57 7.12
CA TYR A 87 -6.89 -2.18 7.57
C TYR A 87 -8.32 -1.85 8.02
N LYS A 88 -9.32 -2.13 7.19
CA LYS A 88 -10.74 -1.96 7.51
C LYS A 88 -11.11 -2.68 8.81
N ASN A 89 -10.79 -3.96 8.95
CA ASN A 89 -11.14 -4.73 10.14
C ASN A 89 -10.44 -4.21 11.42
N LYS A 90 -9.20 -3.72 11.31
CA LYS A 90 -8.44 -3.15 12.43
C LYS A 90 -9.04 -1.82 12.90
N HIS A 91 -9.38 -0.95 11.96
CA HIS A 91 -9.89 0.40 12.27
C HIS A 91 -11.41 0.44 12.52
N GLU A 92 -12.20 -0.48 11.97
CA GLU A 92 -13.64 -0.61 12.27
C GLU A 92 -13.91 -1.25 13.63
N LYS A 93 -13.09 -2.21 14.08
CA LYS A 93 -13.23 -2.80 15.42
C LYS A 93 -13.16 -1.75 16.53
N HIS A 94 -12.33 -0.73 16.34
CA HIS A 94 -12.14 0.36 17.28
C HIS A 94 -13.31 1.36 17.33
N ILE A 95 -14.29 1.28 16.42
CA ILE A 95 -15.47 2.16 16.41
C ILE A 95 -16.62 1.58 17.27
N PHE A 96 -16.59 0.28 17.55
CA PHE A 96 -17.65 -0.43 18.27
C PHE A 96 -17.24 -0.91 19.68
N GLU A 97 -16.04 -0.56 20.14
CA GLU A 97 -15.56 -0.69 21.52
C GLU A 97 -15.44 0.71 22.14
#